data_AF-A0A9D8A5B7-F1
#
_entry.id   AF-A0A9D8A5B7-F1
#
_cell.length_a   1.000
_cell.length_b   1.000
_cell.length_c   1.000
_cell.angle_alpha   90.00
_cell.angle_beta   90.00
_cell.angle_gamma   90.00
#
_symmetry.space_group_name_H-M   'P 1'
#
loop_
_entity.id
_entity.type
_entity.pdbx_description
1 polymer ?
#
loop_
_entity_poly.entity_id
_entity_poly.type
_entity_poly.pdbx_seq_one_letter_code
_entity_poly.pdbx_strand_id
1 'polypeptide(L)'
;MSSNEYGQQTLKGKDIDSKAKHAESLGRILNTQEKQIISLRFGIPNGDDMTLEQVGKVLGITRERVRQIQNKALDKLRGHPSLKSLKDYLED
;
A
#
# COMPACT_ATOMS: atom_id res chain seq x y z
N MET A 1 11.13 26.63 17.25
CA MET A 1 11.39 25.75 16.09
C MET A 1 11.56 24.33 16.59
N SER A 2 10.53 23.49 16.44
CA SER A 2 10.70 22.05 16.30
C SER A 2 9.45 21.55 15.57
N SER A 3 9.57 21.51 14.25
CA SER A 3 8.55 21.01 13.35
C SER A 3 8.42 19.50 13.54
N ASN A 4 7.20 19.04 13.78
CA ASN A 4 6.62 17.91 13.04
C ASN A 4 5.12 17.87 13.35
N GLU A 5 4.42 18.79 12.69
CA GLU A 5 3.06 18.56 12.24
C GLU A 5 3.11 17.40 11.23
N TYR A 6 2.32 16.36 11.43
CA TYR A 6 1.39 15.75 10.48
C TYR A 6 0.84 14.47 11.12
N GLY A 7 -0.47 14.51 11.35
CA GLY A 7 -1.21 13.58 12.20
C GLY A 7 -1.08 12.14 11.75
N GLN A 8 -0.90 11.27 12.74
CA GLN A 8 -1.16 9.86 12.58
C GLN A 8 -2.65 9.67 12.34
N GLN A 9 -3.04 9.39 11.11
CA GLN A 9 -4.40 8.95 10.81
C GLN A 9 -4.45 7.42 10.99
N THR A 10 -4.45 6.98 12.25
CA THR A 10 -4.75 5.59 12.59
C THR A 10 -6.20 5.31 12.22
N LEU A 11 -6.45 4.75 11.02
CA LEU A 11 -7.75 4.18 10.67
C LEU A 11 -7.92 2.83 11.39
N LYS A 12 -8.24 2.94 12.68
CA LYS A 12 -8.62 1.85 13.56
C LYS A 12 -9.99 1.32 13.11
N GLY A 13 -9.98 0.17 12.43
CA GLY A 13 -11.14 -0.71 12.29
C GLY A 13 -11.66 -0.88 10.87
N LYS A 14 -11.49 -2.10 10.31
CA LYS A 14 -12.46 -2.88 9.51
C LYS A 14 -11.81 -4.15 8.93
N ASP A 15 -12.36 -5.30 9.33
CA ASP A 15 -12.29 -6.66 8.77
C ASP A 15 -10.95 -7.17 8.17
N ILE A 16 -10.20 -7.90 9.00
CA ILE A 16 -9.03 -8.71 8.60
C ILE A 16 -9.36 -9.65 7.43
N ASP A 17 -10.59 -10.17 7.38
CA ASP A 17 -11.04 -11.12 6.35
C ASP A 17 -11.12 -10.48 4.95
N SER A 18 -11.51 -9.21 4.89
CA SER A 18 -11.47 -8.43 3.65
C SER A 18 -10.02 -8.16 3.20
N LYS A 19 -9.10 -7.87 4.13
CA LYS A 19 -7.68 -7.64 3.81
C LYS A 19 -7.00 -8.90 3.25
N ALA A 20 -7.30 -10.07 3.79
CA ALA A 20 -6.77 -11.35 3.32
C ALA A 20 -7.17 -11.65 1.86
N LYS A 21 -8.45 -11.44 1.53
CA LYS A 21 -8.97 -11.61 0.16
C LYS A 21 -8.33 -10.64 -0.85
N HIS A 22 -8.08 -9.41 -0.42
CA HIS A 22 -7.37 -8.42 -1.25
C HIS A 22 -5.90 -8.83 -1.48
N ALA A 23 -5.21 -9.39 -0.48
CA ALA A 23 -3.82 -9.84 -0.60
C ALA A 23 -3.62 -10.90 -1.69
N GLU A 24 -4.58 -11.82 -1.82
CA GLU A 24 -4.55 -12.85 -2.86
C GLU A 24 -4.70 -12.22 -4.26
N SER A 25 -5.64 -11.29 -4.40
CA SER A 25 -5.92 -10.59 -5.67
C SER A 25 -4.72 -9.75 -6.13
N LEU A 26 -4.03 -9.08 -5.19
CA LEU A 26 -2.80 -8.34 -5.47
C LEU A 26 -1.71 -9.24 -6.05
N GLY A 27 -1.56 -10.47 -5.54
CA GLY A 27 -0.56 -11.42 -6.01
C GLY A 27 -0.77 -11.91 -7.45
N ARG A 28 -1.98 -11.77 -8.00
CA ARG A 28 -2.29 -12.14 -9.40
C ARG A 28 -2.00 -11.00 -10.39
N ILE A 29 -1.93 -9.76 -9.92
CA ILE A 29 -1.88 -8.56 -10.77
C ILE A 29 -0.52 -7.85 -10.67
N LEU A 30 0.09 -7.87 -9.49
CA LEU A 30 1.35 -7.19 -9.21
C LEU A 30 2.52 -8.16 -9.23
N ASN A 31 3.69 -7.66 -9.62
CA ASN A 31 4.94 -8.39 -9.42
C ASN A 31 5.34 -8.40 -7.94
N THR A 32 6.35 -9.20 -7.58
CA THR A 32 6.80 -9.37 -6.19
C THR A 32 7.18 -8.03 -5.51
N GLN A 33 7.87 -7.13 -6.22
CA GLN A 33 8.29 -5.84 -5.67
C GLN A 33 7.11 -4.88 -5.48
N GLU A 34 6.21 -4.81 -6.46
CA GLU A 34 4.99 -4.02 -6.41
C GLU A 34 4.08 -4.49 -5.28
N LYS A 35 3.86 -5.81 -5.18
CA LYS A 35 3.09 -6.43 -4.10
C LYS A 35 3.68 -6.09 -2.74
N GLN A 36 5.01 -6.23 -2.59
CA GLN A 36 5.67 -5.95 -1.32
C GLN A 36 5.52 -4.48 -0.91
N ILE A 37 5.69 -3.54 -1.84
CA ILE A 37 5.49 -2.10 -1.57
C ILE A 37 4.04 -1.81 -1.20
N ILE A 38 3.07 -2.33 -1.94
CA ILE A 38 1.64 -2.12 -1.65
C ILE A 38 1.24 -2.77 -0.31
N SER A 39 1.69 -3.99 -0.04
CA SER A 39 1.43 -4.67 1.23
C SER A 39 1.96 -3.90 2.44
N LEU A 40 3.19 -3.38 2.36
CA LEU A 40 3.78 -2.57 3.44
C LEU A 40 3.11 -1.19 3.55
N ARG A 41 2.75 -0.57 2.42
CA ARG A 41 2.10 0.74 2.38
C ARG A 41 0.72 0.75 3.00
N PHE A 42 -0.06 -0.31 2.77
CA PHE A 42 -1.48 -0.36 3.16
C PHE A 42 -1.76 -1.36 4.30
N GLY A 43 -0.71 -1.94 4.88
CA GLY A 43 -0.84 -2.93 5.96
C GLY A 43 -1.69 -4.13 5.56
N ILE A 44 -1.46 -4.67 4.36
CA ILE A 44 -2.18 -5.84 3.85
C ILE A 44 -1.27 -7.07 3.89
N PRO A 45 -1.62 -8.16 4.61
CA PRO A 45 -2.85 -8.36 5.40
C PRO A 45 -2.77 -7.94 6.88
N ASN A 46 -1.56 -7.65 7.39
CA ASN A 46 -1.26 -7.65 8.82
C ASN A 46 -1.70 -6.40 9.61
N GLY A 47 -2.14 -5.34 8.92
CA GLY A 47 -2.70 -4.15 9.55
C GLY A 47 -1.79 -2.95 9.65
N ASP A 48 -0.47 -3.13 9.60
CA ASP A 48 0.49 -2.04 9.80
C ASP A 48 0.86 -1.35 8.48
N ASP A 49 0.39 -0.12 8.31
CA ASP A 49 0.75 0.75 7.20
C ASP A 49 2.10 1.43 7.45
N MET A 50 2.86 1.61 6.36
CA MET A 50 4.17 2.25 6.40
C MET A 50 4.21 3.40 5.41
N THR A 51 4.87 4.49 5.78
CA THR A 51 5.15 5.60 4.87
C THR A 51 6.11 5.19 3.75
N LEU A 52 6.11 5.94 2.65
CA LEU A 52 7.09 5.81 1.56
C LEU A 52 8.54 5.76 2.04
N GLU A 53 8.86 6.55 3.06
CA GLU A 53 10.21 6.63 3.62
C GLU A 53 10.56 5.37 4.42
N GLN A 54 9.65 4.91 5.28
CA GLN A 54 9.83 3.67 6.05
C GLN A 54 9.95 2.45 5.12
N VAL A 55 9.10 2.35 4.10
CA VAL A 55 9.19 1.31 3.08
C VAL A 55 10.53 1.38 2.35
N GLY A 56 11.00 2.58 2.00
CA GLY A 56 12.30 2.77 1.37
C GLY A 56 13.45 2.27 2.25
N LYS A 57 13.42 2.59 3.55
CA LYS A 57 14.39 2.10 4.54
C LYS A 57 14.37 0.57 4.65
N VAL A 58 13.19 -0.05 4.72
CA VAL A 58 13.05 -1.51 4.80
C VAL A 58 13.57 -2.22 3.54
N LEU A 59 13.31 -1.65 2.37
CA LEU A 59 13.69 -2.23 1.08
C LEU A 59 15.07 -1.81 0.58
N GLY A 60 15.79 -0.96 1.32
CA GLY A 60 17.10 -0.44 0.91
C GLY A 60 17.05 0.42 -0.36
N ILE A 61 15.93 1.08 -0.65
CA ILE A 61 15.74 1.93 -1.84
C ILE A 61 15.28 3.33 -1.47
N THR A 62 15.49 4.28 -2.38
CA THR A 62 15.09 5.68 -2.14
C THR A 62 13.57 5.82 -2.06
N ARG A 63 13.11 6.80 -1.27
CA ARG A 63 11.69 7.19 -1.18
C ARG A 63 11.05 7.38 -2.56
N GLU A 64 11.79 8.04 -3.46
CA GLU A 64 11.31 8.31 -4.82
C GLU A 64 11.17 7.02 -5.64
N ARG A 65 12.09 6.06 -5.48
CA ARG A 65 11.95 4.76 -6.12
C ARG A 65 10.71 4.01 -5.63
N VAL A 66 10.42 4.06 -4.33
CA VAL A 66 9.19 3.47 -3.77
C VAL A 66 7.96 4.15 -4.38
N ARG A 67 7.96 5.49 -4.50
CA ARG A 67 6.85 6.25 -5.10
C ARG A 67 6.60 5.85 -6.56
N GLN A 68 7.66 5.71 -7.35
CA GLN A 68 7.56 5.30 -8.75
C GLN A 68 6.97 3.90 -8.90
N ILE A 69 7.46 2.94 -8.11
CA ILE A 69 6.96 1.56 -8.16
C ILE A 69 5.51 1.52 -7.66
N GLN A 70 5.19 2.27 -6.61
CA GLN A 70 3.83 2.36 -6.11
C GLN A 70 2.86 2.90 -7.17
N ASN A 71 3.22 3.97 -7.86
CA ASN A 71 2.37 4.52 -8.93
C ASN A 71 2.15 3.49 -10.04
N LYS A 72 3.20 2.78 -10.47
CA LYS A 72 3.06 1.70 -11.45
C LYS A 72 2.14 0.59 -10.98
N ALA A 73 2.23 0.20 -9.70
CA ALA A 73 1.33 -0.77 -9.11
C ALA A 73 -0.11 -0.25 -9.13
N LEU A 74 -0.35 0.98 -8.64
CA LEU A 74 -1.67 1.59 -8.61
C LEU A 74 -2.30 1.69 -10.01
N ASP A 75 -1.54 2.06 -11.04
CA ASP A 75 -2.03 2.13 -12.41
C ASP A 75 -2.48 0.76 -12.93
N LYS A 76 -1.75 -0.32 -12.61
CA LYS A 76 -2.16 -1.69 -12.91
C LYS A 76 -3.44 -2.09 -12.17
N LEU A 77 -3.55 -1.71 -10.90
CA LEU A 77 -4.72 -2.02 -10.08
C LEU A 77 -5.97 -1.28 -10.58
N ARG A 78 -5.84 -0.01 -10.98
CA ARG A 78 -6.93 0.81 -11.53
C ARG A 78 -7.48 0.26 -12.84
N GLY A 79 -6.64 -0.36 -13.66
CA GLY A 79 -7.05 -0.95 -14.94
C GLY A 79 -7.78 -2.29 -14.83
N HIS A 80 -7.81 -2.93 -13.64
CA HIS A 80 -8.31 -4.29 -13.50
C HIS A 80 -9.76 -4.35 -12.97
N PRO A 81 -10.72 -4.99 -13.67
CA PRO A 81 -12.13 -5.02 -13.28
C PRO A 81 -12.40 -5.61 -11.89
N SER A 82 -11.58 -6.58 -11.47
CA SER A 82 -11.75 -7.29 -10.19
C SER A 82 -11.36 -6.48 -8.94
N LEU A 83 -10.77 -5.29 -9.12
CA LEU A 83 -10.27 -4.45 -8.02
C LEU A 83 -11.02 -3.13 -7.89
N LYS A 84 -12.16 -3.00 -8.57
CA LYS A 84 -13.02 -1.81 -8.48
C LYS A 84 -13.42 -1.50 -7.02
N SER A 85 -13.54 -2.53 -6.18
CA SER A 85 -13.80 -2.42 -4.73
C SER A 85 -12.56 -2.09 -3.88
N LEU A 86 -11.35 -2.39 -4.38
CA LEU A 86 -10.08 -2.04 -3.71
C LEU A 86 -9.71 -0.57 -3.99
N LYS A 87 -10.22 0.01 -5.07
CA LYS A 87 -10.00 1.41 -5.43
C LYS A 87 -10.32 2.36 -4.26
N ASP A 88 -11.43 2.11 -3.58
CA ASP A 88 -11.88 2.94 -2.44
C ASP A 88 -10.96 2.83 -1.22
N TYR A 89 -10.17 1.76 -1.09
CA TYR A 89 -9.16 1.58 -0.03
C TYR A 89 -7.80 2.22 -0.37
N LEU A 90 -7.59 2.64 -1.63
CA LEU A 90 -6.30 3.13 -2.13
C LEU A 90 -6.31 4.63 -2.48
N GLU A 91 -7.47 5.30 -2.39
CA GLU A 91 -7.65 6.72 -2.77
C GLU A 91 -7.78 7.70 -1.60
N ASP A 92 -7.55 7.27 -0.34
CA ASP A 92 -7.42 8.15 0.85
C ASP A 92 -5.97 8.57 1.13
#